data_AF-A0A6J8BF61-F1
#
_entry.id   AF-A0A6J8BF61-F1
#
_cell.length_a   1.000
_cell.length_b   1.000
_cell.length_c   1.000
_cell.angle_alpha   90.00
_cell.angle_beta   90.00
_cell.angle_gamma   90.00
#
_symmetry.space_group_name_H-M   'P 1'
#
loop_
_entity.id
_entity.type
_entity.pdbx_description
1 polymer ?
#
loop_
_entity_poly.entity_id
_entity_poly.type
_entity_poly.pdbx_seq_one_letter_code
_entity_poly.pdbx_strand_id
1 'polypeptide(L)'
;MNPLPLGMACIDQSIICNVVMNPLPLGMACIDQSIIYNVVMNTLPLGRACIAQSIICNVVMNTLPLGRACIDQSIICNVVMNTLPLGRACIAQSIICNVVMNTLPLGRACIAQSIICNVVMNTLPLGRACIAQSIICNVVMNTLPLGRACIAQSIICNVVMNTLPLGRACIDQSIICNVVMNALPLGRACIAQSIICNVVMNTLPLGRACIDQSIICNVVMNITPW
;
A
#
# COMPACT_ATOMS: atom_id res chain seq x y z
N MET A 1 -31.89 -1.62 -22.35
CA MET A 1 -30.59 -1.76 -21.67
C MET A 1 -29.60 -2.25 -22.72
N ASN A 2 -28.66 -1.40 -23.13
CA ASN A 2 -27.61 -1.80 -24.07
C ASN A 2 -26.50 -2.48 -23.24
N PRO A 3 -26.06 -3.71 -23.54
CA PRO A 3 -24.94 -4.29 -22.80
C PRO A 3 -23.70 -3.43 -23.06
N LEU A 4 -23.09 -2.94 -21.98
CA LEU A 4 -21.81 -2.22 -22.03
C LEU A 4 -20.76 -3.12 -22.71
N PRO A 5 -19.94 -2.61 -23.64
CA PRO A 5 -18.96 -3.44 -24.34
C PRO A 5 -17.91 -3.96 -23.35
N LEU A 6 -17.75 -5.29 -23.30
CA LEU A 6 -16.64 -5.96 -22.60
C LEU A 6 -15.37 -5.77 -23.45
N GLY A 7 -14.35 -5.10 -22.91
CA GLY A 7 -13.09 -4.88 -23.61
C GLY A 7 -11.89 -5.53 -22.90
N MET A 8 -11.00 -6.15 -23.67
CA MET A 8 -9.69 -6.60 -23.20
C MET A 8 -8.61 -5.78 -23.91
N ALA A 9 -7.70 -5.19 -23.15
CA ALA A 9 -6.52 -4.50 -23.67
C ALA A 9 -5.29 -5.15 -23.04
N CYS A 10 -4.52 -5.88 -23.83
CA CYS A 10 -3.35 -6.59 -23.34
C CYS A 10 -2.13 -6.29 -24.19
N ILE A 11 -1.01 -6.11 -23.50
CA ILE A 11 0.32 -5.90 -24.07
C ILE A 11 1.17 -7.06 -23.60
N ASP A 12 1.82 -7.74 -24.55
CA ASP A 12 2.62 -8.92 -24.28
C ASP A 12 3.93 -8.85 -25.07
N GLN A 13 5.02 -9.28 -24.45
CA GLN A 13 6.35 -9.42 -25.05
C GLN A 13 6.79 -8.20 -25.88
N SER A 14 6.73 -7.01 -25.29
CA SER A 14 6.92 -5.77 -26.05
C SER A 14 7.92 -4.80 -25.41
N ILE A 15 8.52 -3.96 -26.24
CA ILE A 15 9.32 -2.80 -25.81
C ILE A 15 8.62 -1.55 -26.34
N ILE A 16 8.07 -0.72 -25.44
CA ILE A 16 7.23 0.42 -25.82
C ILE A 16 7.64 1.68 -25.06
N CYS A 17 7.74 2.81 -25.78
CA CYS A 17 8.00 4.08 -25.13
C CYS A 17 6.79 4.57 -24.34
N ASN A 18 5.61 4.63 -24.95
CA ASN A 18 4.40 5.14 -24.30
C ASN A 18 3.19 4.26 -24.60
N VAL A 19 2.47 3.92 -23.54
CA VAL A 19 1.18 3.22 -23.59
C VAL A 19 0.13 4.08 -22.94
N VAL A 20 -0.98 4.29 -23.63
CA VAL A 20 -2.18 4.90 -23.06
C VAL A 20 -3.35 3.93 -23.24
N MET A 21 -3.89 3.42 -22.14
CA MET A 21 -5.13 2.65 -22.17
C MET A 21 -6.28 3.56 -21.79
N ASN A 22 -7.14 3.79 -22.77
CA ASN A 22 -8.34 4.63 -22.65
C ASN A 22 -9.46 3.93 -21.87
N PRO A 23 -10.48 4.68 -21.42
CA PRO A 23 -11.52 4.13 -20.57
C PRO A 23 -12.22 2.93 -21.19
N LEU A 24 -12.21 1.81 -20.47
CA LEU A 24 -12.97 0.61 -20.82
C LEU A 24 -14.08 0.48 -19.78
N PRO A 25 -15.37 0.62 -20.16
CA PRO A 25 -16.49 0.62 -19.20
C PRO A 25 -16.54 -0.66 -18.37
N LEU A 26 -16.20 -1.79 -18.99
CA LEU A 26 -15.99 -3.10 -18.38
C LEU A 26 -14.78 -3.75 -19.05
N GLY A 27 -13.76 -4.15 -18.29
CA GLY A 27 -12.62 -4.77 -18.96
C GLY A 27 -11.45 -5.25 -18.13
N MET A 28 -10.54 -5.93 -18.84
CA MET A 28 -9.23 -6.31 -18.34
C MET A 28 -8.17 -5.52 -19.09
N ALA A 29 -7.26 -4.92 -18.32
CA ALA A 29 -6.03 -4.39 -18.83
C ALA A 29 -4.86 -5.22 -18.31
N CYS A 30 -4.01 -5.71 -19.22
CA CYS A 30 -2.85 -6.51 -18.83
C CYS A 30 -1.57 -6.07 -19.55
N ILE A 31 -0.46 -6.08 -18.82
CA ILE A 31 0.89 -5.94 -19.35
C ILE A 31 1.66 -7.15 -18.85
N ASP A 32 2.19 -7.93 -19.78
CA ASP A 32 2.99 -9.11 -19.49
C ASP A 32 4.32 -9.06 -20.25
N GLN A 33 5.38 -9.58 -19.62
CA GLN A 33 6.72 -9.75 -20.19
C GLN A 33 7.24 -8.54 -21.00
N SER A 34 6.99 -7.31 -20.54
CA SER A 34 7.22 -6.10 -21.33
C SER A 34 8.15 -5.10 -20.65
N ILE A 35 8.84 -4.30 -21.46
CA ILE A 35 9.63 -3.15 -21.03
C ILE A 35 8.93 -1.89 -21.52
N ILE A 36 8.42 -1.07 -20.61
CA ILE A 36 7.65 0.12 -20.98
C ILE A 36 8.16 1.35 -20.25
N TYR A 37 8.39 2.45 -20.96
CA TYR A 37 8.85 3.67 -20.32
C TYR A 37 7.69 4.38 -19.58
N ASN A 38 6.58 4.66 -20.25
CA ASN A 38 5.39 5.24 -19.61
C ASN A 38 4.12 4.43 -19.88
N VAL A 39 3.36 4.18 -18.82
CA VAL A 39 2.01 3.60 -18.88
C VAL A 39 1.03 4.57 -18.23
N VAL A 40 0.01 4.97 -18.98
CA VAL A 40 -1.14 5.71 -18.47
C VAL A 40 -2.39 4.87 -18.61
N MET A 41 -3.03 4.62 -17.47
CA MET A 41 -4.28 3.90 -17.36
C MET A 41 -5.38 4.85 -16.93
N ASN A 42 -6.30 5.11 -17.86
CA ASN A 42 -7.47 5.92 -17.60
C ASN A 42 -8.56 5.09 -16.90
N THR A 43 -9.78 5.61 -16.85
CA THR A 43 -10.87 5.08 -16.04
C THR A 43 -11.28 3.67 -16.44
N LEU A 44 -11.18 2.72 -15.51
CA LEU A 44 -11.75 1.37 -15.61
C LEU A 44 -12.87 1.25 -14.58
N PRO A 45 -14.13 1.61 -14.91
CA PRO A 45 -15.22 1.67 -13.94
C PRO A 45 -15.41 0.35 -13.19
N LEU A 46 -15.31 -0.76 -13.93
CA LEU A 46 -15.42 -2.13 -13.46
C LEU A 46 -14.35 -2.98 -14.16
N GLY A 47 -13.26 -3.36 -13.47
CA GLY A 47 -12.18 -4.04 -14.18
C GLY A 47 -11.04 -4.64 -13.37
N ARG A 48 -10.13 -5.28 -14.09
CA ARG A 48 -8.85 -5.80 -13.58
C ARG A 48 -7.71 -5.12 -14.31
N ALA A 49 -6.74 -4.60 -13.58
CA ALA A 49 -5.47 -4.13 -14.11
C ALA A 49 -4.37 -5.03 -13.57
N CYS A 50 -3.54 -5.58 -14.45
CA CYS A 50 -2.46 -6.47 -14.06
C CYS A 50 -1.17 -6.16 -14.81
N ILE A 51 -0.06 -6.13 -14.08
CA ILE A 51 1.30 -6.00 -14.60
C ILE A 51 2.06 -7.22 -14.09
N ALA A 52 2.56 -8.04 -15.00
CA ALA A 52 3.31 -9.25 -14.69
C ALA A 52 4.65 -9.24 -15.42
N GLN A 53 5.71 -9.70 -14.76
CA GLN A 53 7.01 -9.98 -15.37
C GLN A 53 7.58 -8.80 -16.20
N SER A 54 7.33 -7.56 -15.75
CA SER A 54 7.56 -6.37 -16.57
C SER A 54 8.46 -5.36 -15.87
N ILE A 55 9.15 -4.55 -16.68
CA ILE A 55 9.94 -3.41 -16.23
C ILE A 55 9.26 -2.14 -16.71
N ILE A 56 8.85 -1.28 -15.79
CA ILE A 56 8.14 -0.04 -16.14
C ILE A 56 8.75 1.17 -15.43
N CYS A 57 9.09 2.22 -16.17
CA CYS A 57 9.63 3.42 -15.52
C CYS A 57 8.54 4.20 -14.79
N ASN A 58 7.43 4.52 -15.47
CA ASN A 58 6.34 5.29 -14.87
C ASN A 58 4.98 4.64 -15.13
N VAL A 59 4.20 4.46 -14.07
CA VAL A 59 2.79 4.04 -14.12
C VAL A 59 1.92 5.13 -13.49
N VAL A 60 0.94 5.60 -14.25
CA VAL A 60 -0.11 6.49 -13.75
C VAL A 60 -1.46 5.81 -13.89
N MET A 61 -2.17 5.62 -12.78
CA MET A 61 -3.54 5.13 -12.77
C MET A 61 -4.48 6.21 -12.21
N ASN A 62 -5.45 6.62 -13.01
CA ASN A 62 -6.35 7.71 -12.63
C ASN A 62 -7.51 7.23 -11.73
N THR A 63 -8.37 6.34 -12.24
CA THR A 63 -9.58 5.93 -11.51
C THR A 63 -9.91 4.45 -11.79
N LEU A 64 -9.95 3.62 -10.74
CA LEU A 64 -10.51 2.25 -10.79
C LEU A 64 -11.61 2.13 -9.72
N PRO A 65 -12.87 2.51 -10.02
CA PRO A 65 -13.87 2.59 -8.97
C PRO A 65 -14.32 1.25 -8.39
N LEU A 66 -14.37 0.18 -9.19
CA LEU A 66 -14.64 -1.19 -8.74
C LEU A 66 -13.67 -2.17 -9.40
N GLY A 67 -12.64 -2.64 -8.69
CA GLY A 67 -11.65 -3.47 -9.39
C GLY A 67 -10.57 -4.18 -8.58
N ARG A 68 -9.73 -4.90 -9.32
CA ARG A 68 -8.50 -5.52 -8.81
C ARG A 68 -7.30 -4.96 -9.54
N ALA A 69 -6.31 -4.52 -8.79
CA ALA A 69 -4.99 -4.16 -9.32
C ALA A 69 -3.97 -5.20 -8.85
N CYS A 70 -3.18 -5.74 -9.77
CA CYS A 70 -2.13 -6.70 -9.46
C CYS A 70 -0.80 -6.28 -10.10
N ILE A 71 0.27 -6.31 -9.32
CA ILE A 71 1.65 -6.19 -9.80
C ILE A 71 2.38 -7.43 -9.30
N ASP A 72 2.92 -8.22 -10.21
CA ASP A 72 3.60 -9.48 -9.91
C ASP A 72 4.93 -9.56 -10.64
N GLN A 73 5.98 -10.01 -9.95
CA GLN A 73 7.31 -10.24 -10.54
C GLN A 73 7.84 -9.06 -11.37
N SER A 74 7.59 -7.82 -10.93
CA SER A 74 7.82 -6.62 -11.76
C SER A 74 8.74 -5.61 -11.08
N ILE A 75 9.40 -4.80 -11.89
CA ILE A 75 10.21 -3.66 -11.45
C ILE A 75 9.52 -2.38 -11.93
N ILE A 76 9.14 -1.51 -10.99
CA ILE A 76 8.49 -0.24 -11.32
C ILE A 76 9.19 0.93 -10.62
N CYS A 77 9.67 1.92 -11.36
CA CYS A 77 10.36 3.04 -10.74
C CYS A 77 9.36 3.98 -10.04
N ASN A 78 8.30 4.40 -10.72
CA ASN A 78 7.31 5.32 -10.16
C ASN A 78 5.88 4.82 -10.41
N VAL A 79 5.07 4.80 -9.36
CA VAL A 79 3.64 4.54 -9.41
C VAL A 79 2.90 5.74 -8.82
N VAL A 80 1.97 6.30 -9.59
CA VAL A 80 1.02 7.31 -9.10
C VAL A 80 -0.39 6.78 -9.26
N MET A 81 -1.14 6.72 -8.16
CA MET A 81 -2.55 6.34 -8.16
C MET A 81 -3.39 7.47 -7.57
N ASN A 82 -4.39 7.92 -8.32
CA ASN A 82 -5.25 9.01 -7.88
C ASN A 82 -6.43 8.52 -7.01
N THR A 83 -7.22 7.56 -7.51
CA THR A 83 -8.38 7.04 -6.75
C THR A 83 -8.64 5.54 -6.99
N LEU A 84 -8.88 4.78 -5.90
CA LEU A 84 -9.35 3.38 -5.94
C LEU A 84 -10.49 3.15 -4.92
N PRO A 85 -11.74 3.58 -5.19
CA PRO A 85 -12.79 3.63 -4.16
C PRO A 85 -13.35 2.29 -3.67
N LEU A 86 -13.31 1.20 -4.45
CA LEU A 86 -13.72 -0.14 -3.99
C LEU A 86 -12.88 -1.23 -4.67
N GLY A 87 -11.95 -1.87 -3.95
CA GLY A 87 -11.09 -2.85 -4.64
C GLY A 87 -10.10 -3.67 -3.82
N ARG A 88 -9.35 -4.50 -4.55
CA ARG A 88 -8.18 -5.23 -4.04
C ARG A 88 -6.93 -4.78 -4.78
N ALA A 89 -5.88 -4.46 -4.05
CA ALA A 89 -4.55 -4.23 -4.59
C ALA A 89 -3.59 -5.30 -4.06
N CYS A 90 -2.85 -5.93 -4.96
CA CYS A 90 -1.81 -6.89 -4.60
C CYS A 90 -0.51 -6.52 -5.30
N ILE A 91 0.58 -6.50 -4.53
CA ILE A 91 1.96 -6.42 -5.04
C ILE A 91 2.68 -7.66 -4.52
N ALA A 92 3.24 -8.46 -5.42
CA ALA A 92 3.96 -9.69 -5.10
C ALA A 92 5.30 -9.74 -5.84
N GLN A 93 6.35 -10.19 -5.15
CA GLN A 93 7.65 -10.47 -5.77
C GLN A 93 8.20 -9.30 -6.59
N SER A 94 7.96 -8.07 -6.15
CA SER A 94 8.18 -6.88 -6.98
C SER A 94 9.09 -5.85 -6.29
N ILE A 95 9.74 -5.03 -7.10
CA ILE A 95 10.53 -3.88 -6.65
C ILE A 95 9.82 -2.62 -7.12
N ILE A 96 9.47 -1.75 -6.17
CA ILE A 96 8.85 -0.46 -6.47
C ILE A 96 9.61 0.67 -5.78
N CYS A 97 10.18 1.60 -6.56
CA CYS A 97 11.00 2.65 -5.96
C CYS A 97 10.13 3.73 -5.30
N ASN A 98 9.15 4.28 -6.01
CA ASN A 98 8.29 5.34 -5.47
C ASN A 98 6.82 5.03 -5.73
N VAL A 99 6.01 5.12 -4.67
CA VAL A 99 4.55 5.00 -4.74
C VAL A 99 3.93 6.26 -4.15
N VAL A 100 3.08 6.92 -4.92
CA VAL A 100 2.23 8.02 -4.46
C VAL A 100 0.78 7.64 -4.64
N MET A 101 0.02 7.66 -3.54
CA MET A 101 -1.41 7.39 -3.56
C MET A 101 -2.18 8.54 -2.92
N ASN A 102 -3.14 9.08 -3.66
CA ASN A 102 -3.96 10.18 -3.18
C ASN A 102 -5.14 9.69 -2.35
N THR A 103 -5.94 8.76 -2.87
CA THR A 103 -7.09 8.19 -2.15
C THR A 103 -7.23 6.69 -2.39
N LEU A 104 -7.37 5.91 -1.33
CA LEU A 104 -7.71 4.47 -1.40
C LEU A 104 -8.90 4.11 -0.50
N PRO A 105 -10.15 4.41 -0.90
CA PRO A 105 -11.31 3.98 -0.12
C PRO A 105 -11.58 2.46 -0.16
N LEU A 106 -12.26 1.96 0.89
CA LEU A 106 -12.92 0.65 1.01
C LEU A 106 -12.27 -0.52 0.25
N GLY A 107 -11.25 -1.16 0.84
CA GLY A 107 -10.54 -2.23 0.14
C GLY A 107 -9.61 -3.14 0.94
N ARG A 108 -8.95 -4.05 0.23
CA ARG A 108 -7.84 -4.86 0.75
C ARG A 108 -6.56 -4.55 -0.02
N ALA A 109 -5.48 -4.29 0.71
CA ALA A 109 -4.14 -4.16 0.15
C ALA A 109 -3.25 -5.28 0.69
N CYS A 110 -2.48 -5.93 -0.20
CA CYS A 110 -1.50 -6.94 0.17
C CYS A 110 -0.18 -6.67 -0.53
N ILE A 111 0.90 -6.67 0.23
CA ILE A 111 2.28 -6.61 -0.27
C ILE A 111 3.00 -7.85 0.26
N ALA A 112 3.56 -8.65 -0.64
CA ALA A 112 4.27 -9.88 -0.28
C ALA A 112 5.61 -9.97 -1.01
N GLN A 113 6.67 -10.38 -0.32
CA GLN A 113 7.97 -10.67 -0.94
C GLN A 113 8.50 -9.51 -1.80
N SER A 114 8.28 -8.27 -1.36
CA SER A 114 8.51 -7.09 -2.19
C SER A 114 9.45 -6.10 -1.51
N ILE A 115 10.10 -5.28 -2.33
CA ILE A 115 10.92 -4.14 -1.87
C ILE A 115 10.22 -2.87 -2.31
N ILE A 116 9.93 -1.99 -1.34
CA ILE A 116 9.32 -0.68 -1.61
C ILE A 116 10.16 0.42 -0.96
N CYS A 117 10.74 1.31 -1.75
CA CYS A 117 11.66 2.31 -1.21
C CYS A 117 10.91 3.48 -0.57
N ASN A 118 10.00 4.13 -1.29
CA ASN A 118 9.25 5.27 -0.78
C ASN A 118 7.75 5.12 -1.04
N VAL A 119 6.95 5.30 0.01
CA VAL A 119 5.49 5.33 -0.06
C VAL A 119 4.98 6.61 0.55
N VAL A 120 4.17 7.35 -0.21
CA VAL A 120 3.42 8.51 0.27
C VAL A 120 1.93 8.25 0.06
N MET A 121 1.17 8.28 1.16
CA MET A 121 -0.27 8.12 1.12
C MET A 121 -0.97 9.31 1.79
N ASN A 122 -1.89 9.92 1.06
CA ASN A 122 -2.65 11.05 1.58
C ASN A 122 -3.87 10.60 2.41
N THR A 123 -4.68 9.68 1.89
CA THR A 123 -5.86 9.15 2.60
C THR A 123 -6.03 7.64 2.40
N LEU A 124 -6.20 6.88 3.49
CA LEU A 124 -6.50 5.44 3.45
C LEU A 124 -7.75 5.10 4.31
N PRO A 125 -8.99 5.33 3.82
CA PRO A 125 -10.19 4.98 4.58
C PRO A 125 -10.63 3.51 4.48
N LEU A 126 -11.09 2.94 5.60
CA LEU A 126 -11.85 1.69 5.75
C LEU A 126 -11.28 0.45 5.01
N GLY A 127 -10.40 -0.35 5.63
CA GLY A 127 -9.87 -1.52 4.93
C GLY A 127 -9.01 -2.51 5.73
N ARG A 128 -8.45 -3.48 5.00
CA ARG A 128 -7.40 -4.40 5.51
C ARG A 128 -6.11 -4.20 4.73
N ALA A 129 -5.00 -4.01 5.42
CA ALA A 129 -3.67 -4.00 4.85
C ALA A 129 -2.84 -5.15 5.42
N CYS A 130 -2.15 -5.88 4.56
CA CYS A 130 -1.19 -6.90 4.97
C CYS A 130 0.14 -6.68 4.24
N ILE A 131 1.23 -6.71 4.99
CA ILE A 131 2.60 -6.70 4.49
C ILE A 131 3.29 -7.95 5.02
N ALA A 132 3.85 -8.77 4.15
CA ALA A 132 4.54 -10.00 4.52
C ALA A 132 5.88 -10.13 3.79
N GLN A 133 6.93 -10.55 4.49
CA GLN A 133 8.23 -10.88 3.86
C GLN A 133 8.78 -9.74 2.99
N SER A 134 8.57 -8.50 3.42
CA SER A 134 8.84 -7.32 2.58
C SER A 134 9.76 -6.33 3.28
N ILE A 135 10.50 -5.57 2.46
CA ILE A 135 11.35 -4.46 2.91
C ILE A 135 10.67 -3.15 2.50
N ILE A 136 10.45 -2.26 3.46
CA ILE A 136 9.89 -0.94 3.22
C ILE A 136 10.78 0.12 3.84
N CYS A 137 11.39 0.99 3.01
CA CYS A 137 12.39 1.94 3.53
C CYS A 137 11.72 3.17 4.16
N ASN A 138 10.86 3.89 3.42
CA ASN A 138 10.22 5.10 3.91
C ASN A 138 8.71 5.06 3.64
N VAL A 139 7.92 5.30 4.69
CA VAL A 139 6.46 5.44 4.60
C VAL A 139 6.04 6.74 5.25
N VAL A 140 5.29 7.55 4.50
CA VAL A 140 4.62 8.75 5.02
C VAL A 140 3.11 8.58 4.79
N MET A 141 2.35 8.63 5.88
CA MET A 141 0.89 8.55 5.83
C MET A 141 0.27 9.76 6.53
N ASN A 142 -0.61 10.47 5.82
CA ASN A 142 -1.30 11.63 6.37
C ASN A 142 -2.55 11.25 7.18
N THR A 143 -3.42 10.38 6.65
CA THR A 143 -4.62 9.94 7.36
C THR A 143 -4.92 8.45 7.16
N LEU A 144 -5.16 7.71 8.24
CA LEU A 144 -5.54 6.28 8.21
C LEU A 144 -6.77 5.97 9.08
N PRO A 145 -8.01 6.21 8.61
CA PRO A 145 -9.21 5.87 9.37
C PRO A 145 -9.68 4.40 9.22
N LEU A 146 -10.07 3.81 10.36
CA LEU A 146 -10.83 2.57 10.56
C LEU A 146 -10.34 1.32 9.78
N GLY A 147 -9.56 0.42 10.39
CA GLY A 147 -9.11 -0.79 9.66
C GLY A 147 -8.34 -1.85 10.45
N ARG A 148 -7.86 -2.87 9.73
CA ARG A 148 -6.90 -3.86 10.25
C ARG A 148 -5.60 -3.78 9.45
N ALA A 149 -4.47 -3.66 10.14
CA ALA A 149 -3.14 -3.72 9.55
C ALA A 149 -2.37 -4.91 10.16
N CYS A 150 -1.72 -5.70 9.30
CA CYS A 150 -0.82 -6.76 9.72
C CYS A 150 0.52 -6.60 9.00
N ILE A 151 1.62 -6.65 9.75
CA ILE A 151 2.98 -6.70 9.23
C ILE A 151 3.63 -7.96 9.80
N ALA A 152 4.18 -8.81 8.93
CA ALA A 152 4.81 -10.06 9.33
C ALA A 152 6.13 -10.27 8.59
N GLN A 153 7.18 -10.68 9.29
CA GLN A 153 8.46 -11.04 8.68
C GLN A 153 9.05 -9.91 7.81
N SER A 154 8.95 -8.67 8.29
CA SER A 154 9.25 -7.49 7.48
C SER A 154 10.27 -6.57 8.11
N ILE A 155 10.98 -5.83 7.26
CA ILE A 155 11.88 -4.75 7.67
C ILE A 155 11.25 -3.43 7.27
N ILE A 156 11.09 -2.53 8.23
CA ILE A 156 10.55 -1.20 8.01
C ILE A 156 11.51 -0.17 8.60
N CYS A 157 12.12 0.67 7.76
CA CYS A 157 13.17 1.58 8.24
C CYS A 157 12.58 2.85 8.86
N ASN A 158 11.74 3.60 8.13
CA ASN A 158 11.16 4.85 8.62
C ASN A 158 9.66 4.90 8.34
N VAL A 159 8.89 5.20 9.39
CA VAL A 159 7.44 5.42 9.30
C VAL A 159 7.08 6.73 9.97
N VAL A 160 6.37 7.58 9.23
CA VAL A 160 5.74 8.79 9.76
C VAL A 160 4.23 8.71 9.54
N MET A 161 3.48 8.76 10.63
CA MET A 161 2.01 8.75 10.60
C MET A 161 1.47 9.98 11.31
N ASN A 162 0.65 10.76 10.60
CA ASN A 162 0.05 11.97 11.16
C ASN A 162 -1.23 11.67 11.98
N THR A 163 -2.13 10.81 11.50
CA THR A 163 -3.35 10.43 12.24
C THR A 163 -3.73 8.95 12.05
N LEU A 164 -4.00 8.22 13.14
CA LEU A 164 -4.44 6.82 13.15
C LEU A 164 -5.71 6.60 14.00
N PRO A 165 -6.94 6.84 13.48
CA PRO A 165 -8.17 6.51 14.21
C PRO A 165 -8.63 5.04 14.08
N LEU A 166 -9.03 4.46 15.22
CA LEU A 166 -9.89 3.26 15.41
C LEU A 166 -9.54 1.99 14.61
N GLY A 167 -8.65 1.11 15.09
CA GLY A 167 -8.32 -0.13 14.37
C GLY A 167 -7.62 -1.24 15.16
N ARG A 168 -7.26 -2.33 14.46
CA ARG A 168 -6.35 -3.37 14.97
C ARG A 168 -5.05 -3.36 14.18
N ALA A 169 -3.92 -3.26 14.87
CA ALA A 169 -2.59 -3.41 14.27
C ALA A 169 -1.87 -4.61 14.89
N CYS A 170 -1.28 -5.45 14.05
CA CYS A 170 -0.42 -6.55 14.47
C CYS A 170 0.93 -6.45 13.75
N ILE A 171 2.01 -6.55 14.50
CA ILE A 171 3.38 -6.66 14.00
C ILE A 171 3.96 -7.96 14.56
N ASP A 172 4.46 -8.81 13.69
CA ASP A 172 5.03 -10.10 14.06
C ASP A 172 6.36 -10.34 13.34
N GLN A 173 7.37 -10.88 14.04
CA GLN A 173 8.66 -11.26 13.47
C GLN A 173 9.32 -10.15 12.62
N SER A 174 9.23 -8.89 13.05
CA SER A 174 9.61 -7.74 12.21
C SER A 174 10.67 -6.84 12.85
N ILE A 175 11.41 -6.13 12.01
CA ILE A 175 12.38 -5.11 12.43
C ILE A 175 11.83 -3.75 12.02
N ILE A 176 11.73 -2.83 12.99
CA ILE A 176 11.24 -1.48 12.78
C ILE A 176 12.26 -0.48 13.36
N CYS A 177 12.88 0.34 12.52
CA CYS A 177 13.96 1.22 12.98
C CYS A 177 13.43 2.53 13.59
N ASN A 178 12.63 3.30 12.85
CA ASN A 178 12.11 4.59 13.32
C ASN A 178 10.60 4.71 13.05
N VAL A 179 9.84 5.01 14.10
CA VAL A 179 8.40 5.29 14.00
C VAL A 179 8.07 6.60 14.68
N VAL A 180 7.38 7.48 13.97
CA VAL A 180 6.80 8.71 14.51
C VAL A 180 5.29 8.67 14.32
N MET A 181 4.54 8.75 15.42
CA MET A 181 3.08 8.80 15.41
C MET A 181 2.60 10.06 16.12
N ASN A 182 1.86 10.91 15.38
CA ASN A 182 1.37 12.18 15.93
C ASN A 182 0.03 12.05 16.68
N ALA A 183 -0.92 11.24 16.19
CA ALA A 183 -2.20 11.00 16.87
C ALA A 183 -2.74 9.57 16.74
N LEU A 184 -3.16 8.96 17.86
CA LEU A 184 -3.60 7.56 17.92
C LEU A 184 -4.86 7.34 18.81
N PRO A 185 -6.07 7.72 18.39
CA PRO A 185 -7.27 7.46 19.18
C PRO A 185 -7.81 6.02 19.02
N LEU A 186 -7.99 5.33 20.17
CA LEU A 186 -8.79 4.11 20.42
C LEU A 186 -8.49 2.88 19.53
N GLY A 187 -7.81 1.81 20.01
CA GLY A 187 -7.58 0.61 19.20
C GLY A 187 -6.94 -0.59 19.92
N ARG A 188 -6.65 -1.69 19.20
CA ARG A 188 -5.80 -2.79 19.69
C ARG A 188 -4.50 -2.86 18.90
N ALA A 189 -3.36 -2.82 19.58
CA ALA A 189 -2.06 -3.01 18.98
C ALA A 189 -1.38 -4.24 19.60
N CYS A 190 -0.78 -5.09 18.78
CA CYS A 190 0.00 -6.22 19.25
C CYS A 190 1.33 -6.33 18.49
N ILE A 191 2.40 -6.51 19.23
CA ILE A 191 3.76 -6.65 18.72
C ILE A 191 4.33 -7.94 19.31
N ALA A 192 4.76 -8.85 18.44
CA ALA A 192 5.35 -10.12 18.83
C ALA A 192 6.68 -10.34 18.09
N GLN A 193 7.66 -10.94 18.78
CA GLN A 193 8.91 -11.41 18.17
C GLN A 193 9.65 -10.35 17.32
N SER A 194 9.60 -9.08 17.72
CA SER A 194 10.04 -7.96 16.89
C SER A 194 11.14 -7.13 17.54
N ILE A 195 11.93 -6.43 16.72
CA ILE A 195 12.94 -5.46 17.16
C ILE A 195 12.46 -4.07 16.77
N ILE A 196 12.43 -3.16 17.74
CA ILE A 196 12.00 -1.78 17.54
C ILE A 196 13.05 -0.82 18.13
N CYS A 197 13.70 -0.02 17.28
CA CYS A 197 14.81 0.82 17.72
C CYS A 197 14.33 2.15 18.33
N ASN A 198 13.53 2.94 17.59
CA ASN A 198 13.05 4.24 18.04
C ASN A 198 11.55 4.41 17.76
N VAL A 199 10.80 4.75 18.82
CA VAL A 199 9.37 5.09 18.73
C VAL A 199 9.10 6.41 19.41
N VAL A 200 8.42 7.32 18.71
CA VAL A 200 7.90 8.57 19.26
C VAL A 200 6.38 8.61 19.09
N MET A 201 5.66 8.76 20.21
CA MET A 201 4.21 8.85 20.28
C MET A 201 3.79 10.16 20.95
N ASN A 202 3.08 11.03 20.22
CA ASN A 202 2.76 12.38 20.72
C ASN A 202 1.40 12.53 21.44
N THR A 203 0.39 11.71 21.11
CA THR A 203 -0.89 11.69 21.84
C THR A 203 -1.43 10.27 21.97
N LEU A 204 -1.92 9.90 23.15
CA LEU A 204 -2.38 8.55 23.48
C LEU A 204 -3.69 8.59 24.29
N PRO A 205 -4.83 8.10 23.73
CA PRO A 205 -5.95 7.70 24.58
C PRO A 205 -6.55 6.32 24.26
N LEU A 206 -6.78 5.55 25.35
CA LEU A 206 -7.70 4.41 25.55
C LEU A 206 -7.68 3.25 24.50
N GLY A 207 -6.77 2.28 24.66
CA GLY A 207 -6.73 1.05 23.85
C GLY A 207 -6.02 -0.11 24.56
N ARG A 208 -6.04 -1.32 23.98
CA ARG A 208 -5.21 -2.44 24.49
C ARG A 208 -3.94 -2.56 23.65
N ALA A 209 -2.78 -2.44 24.28
CA ALA A 209 -1.49 -2.74 23.68
C ALA A 209 -0.94 -4.05 24.26
N CYS A 210 -0.38 -4.91 23.41
CA CYS A 210 0.33 -6.12 23.82
C CYS A 210 1.71 -6.17 23.17
N ILE A 211 2.74 -6.46 23.95
CA ILE A 211 4.11 -6.61 23.48
C ILE A 211 4.62 -7.92 24.06
N ASP A 212 5.05 -8.84 23.18
CA ASP A 212 5.54 -10.15 23.57
C ASP A 212 6.85 -10.46 22.82
N GLN A 213 7.81 -11.08 23.52
CA GLN A 213 9.09 -11.53 22.95
C GLN A 213 9.79 -10.48 22.06
N SER A 214 9.73 -9.18 22.41
CA SER A 214 10.20 -8.09 21.56
C SER A 214 11.26 -7.24 22.26
N ILE A 215 12.23 -6.73 21.50
CA ILE A 215 13.27 -5.81 21.97
C ILE A 215 12.87 -4.40 21.57
N ILE A 216 12.85 -3.48 22.55
CA ILE A 216 12.54 -2.07 22.31
C ILE A 216 13.65 -1.23 22.94
N CYS A 217 14.38 -0.47 22.11
CA CYS A 217 15.53 0.30 22.59
C CYS A 217 15.12 1.67 23.15
N ASN A 218 14.39 2.48 22.36
CA ASN A 218 13.96 3.81 22.76
C ASN A 218 12.46 4.03 22.52
N VAL A 219 11.77 4.48 23.57
CA VAL A 219 10.36 4.86 23.52
C VAL A 219 10.17 6.23 24.15
N VAL A 220 9.57 7.14 23.40
CA VAL A 220 9.08 8.43 23.92
C VAL A 220 7.56 8.43 23.79
N MET A 221 6.87 8.53 24.93
CA MET A 221 5.41 8.64 24.99
C MET A 221 5.03 9.94 25.70
N ASN A 222 4.41 10.86 24.96
CA ASN A 222 3.75 12.02 25.54
C ASN A 222 2.30 11.63 25.86
N ILE A 223 2.07 11.23 27.10
CA ILE A 223 0.74 10.91 27.62
C ILE A 223 0.09 12.22 28.05
N THR A 224 -1.00 12.61 27.41
CA THR A 224 -1.88 13.66 27.94
C THR A 224 -2.74 13.04 29.05
N PRO A 225 -2.62 13.46 30.32
CA PRO A 225 -3.33 12.83 31.44
C PRO A 225 -4.82 13.14 31.39
N TRP A 226 -5.66 12.09 31.28
CA TRP A 226 -7.06 12.08 31.71
C TRP A 226 -7.45 10.66 32.12
#